data_AF-A0A3M8BZA5-F1
#
_entry.id   AF-A0A3M8BZA5-F1
#
_cell.length_a   1.000
_cell.length_b   1.000
_cell.length_c   1.000
_cell.angle_alpha   90.00
_cell.angle_beta   90.00
_cell.angle_gamma   90.00
#
_symmetry.space_group_name_H-M   'P 1'
#
loop_
_entity.id
_entity.type
_entity.pdbx_description
1 polymer ?
#
loop_
_entity_poly.entity_id
_entity_poly.type
_entity_poly.pdbx_seq_one_letter_code
_entity_poly.pdbx_strand_id
1 'polypeptide(L)' 'MDINMPNLDGIRALLEIKQFDPDARVIMCSAMAQRKLILHVIKGGASDFMAILGQVYI' A
#
# COMPACT_ATOMS: atom_id res chain seq x y z
N MET A 1 -5.03 0.02 -2.75
CA MET A 1 -4.06 -1.01 -3.18
C MET A 1 -3.70 -1.87 -1.98
N ASP A 2 -3.85 -3.19 -2.09
CA ASP A 2 -3.43 -4.11 -1.03
C ASP A 2 -1.91 -4.23 -0.97
N ILE A 3 -1.40 -4.50 0.22
CA ILE A 3 -0.02 -4.82 0.50
C ILE A 3 0.27 -6.25 0.05
N ASN A 4 -0.63 -7.18 0.37
CA ASN A 4 -0.48 -8.58 0.01
C ASN A 4 -1.08 -8.83 -1.36
N MET A 5 -0.27 -8.70 -2.41
CA MET A 5 -0.65 -9.06 -3.77
C MET A 5 0.22 -10.24 -4.27
N PRO A 6 -0.34 -11.14 -5.09
CA PRO A 6 0.44 -12.20 -5.71
C PRO A 6 1.46 -11.61 -6.70
N ASN A 7 2.65 -12.22 -6.76
CA ASN A 7 3.78 -11.87 -7.63
C ASN A 7 4.51 -10.56 -7.28
N LEU A 8 3.79 -9.43 -7.16
CA LEU A 8 4.37 -8.11 -6.84
C LEU A 8 3.76 -7.54 -5.56
N ASP A 9 4.60 -7.37 -4.54
CA ASP A 9 4.23 -6.74 -3.27
C ASP A 9 3.66 -5.31 -3.51
N GLY A 10 2.53 -4.98 -2.87
CA GLY A 10 1.90 -3.66 -3.00
C GLY A 10 2.78 -2.50 -2.60
N ILE A 11 3.72 -2.69 -1.69
CA ILE A 11 4.71 -1.67 -1.33
C ILE A 11 5.66 -1.42 -2.51
N ARG A 12 6.10 -2.47 -3.20
CA ARG A 12 6.95 -2.30 -4.40
C ARG A 12 6.16 -1.64 -5.52
N ALA A 13 4.91 -2.07 -5.74
CA ALA A 13 4.02 -1.45 -6.71
C ALA A 13 3.82 0.06 -6.41
N LEU A 14 3.66 0.44 -5.14
CA LEU A 14 3.59 1.86 -4.74
C LEU A 14 4.84 2.63 -5.16
N LEU A 15 6.02 2.08 -4.88
CA LEU A 15 7.28 2.74 -5.22
C LEU A 15 7.46 2.87 -6.74
N GLU A 16 7.12 1.84 -7.51
CA GLU A 16 7.18 1.87 -8.97
C GLU A 16 6.19 2.89 -9.56
N ILE A 17 4.94 2.90 -9.06
CA ILE A 17 3.93 3.90 -9.45
C ILE A 17 4.45 5.30 -9.17
N LYS A 18 5.05 5.55 -7.99
CA LYS A 18 5.57 6.87 -7.61
C LYS A 18 6.84 7.28 -8.35
N GLN A 19 7.65 6.32 -8.79
CA GLN A 19 8.78 6.61 -9.67
C GLN A 19 8.32 6.98 -11.08
N PHE A 20 7.30 6.30 -11.59
CA PHE A 20 6.73 6.56 -12.92
C PHE A 20 5.91 7.85 -12.96
N ASP A 21 5.04 8.05 -11.98
CA ASP A 21 4.19 9.22 -11.82
C ASP A 21 4.23 9.68 -10.33
N PRO A 22 5.07 10.69 -10.02
CA PRO A 22 5.17 11.24 -8.67
C PRO A 22 3.85 11.79 -8.12
N ASP A 23 2.95 12.26 -8.99
CA ASP A 23 1.68 12.88 -8.64
C ASP A 23 0.54 11.87 -8.45
N ALA A 24 0.73 10.61 -8.86
CA ALA A 24 -0.26 9.54 -8.73
C ALA A 24 -0.75 9.38 -7.29
N ARG A 25 -2.06 9.52 -7.05
CA ARG A 25 -2.63 9.36 -5.70
C ARG A 25 -2.94 7.90 -5.43
N VAL A 26 -2.24 7.31 -4.46
CA VAL A 26 -2.36 5.90 -4.12
C VAL A 26 -2.79 5.75 -2.66
N ILE A 27 -3.96 5.16 -2.43
CA ILE A 27 -4.44 4.78 -1.10
C ILE A 27 -4.14 3.31 -0.88
N MET A 28 -3.45 2.99 0.20
CA MET A 28 -3.16 1.62 0.61
C MET A 28 -4.34 1.05 1.41
N CYS A 29 -4.65 -0.23 1.26
CA CYS A 29 -5.73 -0.89 1.99
C CYS A 29 -5.33 -2.31 2.38
N SER A 30 -5.25 -2.65 3.66
CA SER A 30 -4.89 -4.01 4.06
C SER A 30 -5.50 -4.42 5.39
N ALA A 31 -5.74 -5.72 5.56
CA ALA A 31 -6.10 -6.33 6.84
C ALA A 31 -4.92 -6.32 7.82
N MET A 32 -3.69 -6.25 7.31
CA MET A 32 -2.48 -6.07 8.12
C MET A 32 -2.27 -4.58 8.39
N ALA A 33 -2.66 -4.11 9.58
CA ALA A 33 -2.56 -2.71 10.00
C ALA A 33 -1.55 -2.49 11.13
N GLN A 34 -0.37 -3.12 11.05
CA GLN A 34 0.69 -2.90 12.03
C GLN A 34 1.28 -1.49 11.87
N ARG A 35 1.50 -0.77 12.98
CA ARG A 35 2.03 0.61 12.97
C ARG A 35 3.28 0.80 12.12
N LYS A 36 4.23 -0.16 12.16
CA LYS A 36 5.46 -0.09 11.36
C LYS A 36 5.19 -0.10 9.86
N LEU A 37 4.24 -0.91 9.43
CA LEU A 37 3.85 -1.07 8.03
C LEU A 37 3.17 0.20 7.50
N ILE A 38 2.24 0.75 8.29
CA ILE A 38 1.55 2.02 7.97
C ILE A 38 2.59 3.14 7.81
N LEU A 39 3.53 3.27 8.74
CA LEU A 39 4.60 4.26 8.65
C LEU A 39 5.48 4.06 7.41
N HIS A 40 5.74 2.81 7.02
CA HIS A 40 6.56 2.51 5.85
C HIS A 40 5.88 2.97 4.55
N VAL A 41 4.59 2.66 4.36
CA VAL A 41 3.88 3.03 3.13
C VAL A 41 3.62 4.53 3.02
N ILE A 42 3.32 5.20 4.15
CA ILE A 42 3.16 6.66 4.17
C ILE A 42 4.48 7.35 3.81
N LYS A 43 5.61 6.87 4.36
CA LYS A 43 6.95 7.37 3.97
C LYS A 43 7.30 7.07 2.51
N GLY A 44 6.75 6.00 1.94
CA GLY A 44 6.90 5.63 0.54
C GLY A 44 6.05 6.47 -0.44
N GLY A 45 5.24 7.42 0.06
CA GLY A 45 4.44 8.31 -0.78
C GLY A 45 2.98 7.88 -0.96
N ALA A 46 2.49 6.90 -0.20
CA ALA A 46 1.07 6.63 -0.15
C ALA A 46 0.31 7.87 0.33
N SER A 47 -0.81 8.19 -0.32
CA SER A 47 -1.65 9.31 0.03
C SER A 47 -2.43 9.07 1.32
N ASP A 48 -2.81 7.81 1.58
CA ASP A 48 -3.50 7.41 2.80
C ASP A 48 -3.40 5.89 3.01
N PHE A 49 -3.80 5.42 4.19
CA PHE A 49 -3.94 4.01 4.53
C PHE A 49 -5.31 3.73 5.15
N MET A 50 -6.03 2.78 4.56
CA MET A 50 -7.31 2.29 5.06
C MET A 50 -7.16 0.88 5.63
N ALA A 51 -7.43 0.71 6.93
CA ALA A 51 -7.50 -0.61 7.54
C ALA A 51 -8.83 -1.28 7.18
N ILE A 52 -8.79 -2.51 6.66
CA ILE A 52 -9.99 -3.31 6.37
C ILE A 52 -10.14 -4.44 7.39
N LEU A 53 -11.38 -4.77 7.76
CA LEU A 53 -11.69 -5.89 8.64
C LEU A 53 -11.80 -7.17 7.81
N GLY A 54 -10.93 -8.15 8.10
CA GLY A 54 -10.88 -9.46 7.43
C GLY A 54 -9.94 -9.51 6.22
N GLN A 55 -9.27 -10.65 6.03
CA GLN A 55 -8.49 -10.91 4.82
C GLN A 55 -9.46 -11.32 3.70
N VAL A 56 -9.81 -10.37 2.84
CA VAL A 56 -10.43 -10.72 1.56
C VAL A 56 -9.29 -11.26 0.70
N TYR A 57 -9.26 -12.57 0.49
CA TYR A 57 -8.40 -13.16 -0.54
C TYR A 57 -8.98 -12.73 -1.90
N ILE A 58 -8.35 -11.72 -2.50
CA ILE A 58 -8.59 -11.29 -3.89
C ILE A 58 -7.48 -11.84 -4.79
#